data_AF-A0AAV5ECG7-F1
#
_entry.id   AF-A0AAV5ECG7-F1
#
_cell.length_a   1.000
_cell.length_b   1.000
_cell.length_c   1.000
_cell.angle_alpha   90.00
_cell.angle_beta   90.00
_cell.angle_gamma   90.00
#
_symmetry.space_group_name_H-M   'P 1'
#
loop_
_entity.id
_entity.type
_entity.pdbx_description
1 polymer ?
#
loop_
_entity_poly.entity_id
_entity_poly.type
_entity_poly.pdbx_seq_one_letter_code
_entity_poly.pdbx_strand_id
1 'polypeptide(L)'
;MGLPVGRHIVPDKPLPTNEELVWDNGTPFPEPCIDRLAPHIGKYEALAWLCGGLGFFAALGVAAAVNDKASKIPYVSAISESCFFF
;
A
#
# COMPACT_ATOMS: atom_id res chain seq x y z
N MET A 1 -9.79 -3.50 5.02
CA MET A 1 -11.13 -4.12 5.21
C MET A 1 -11.02 -5.09 6.37
N GLY A 2 -11.46 -4.68 7.56
CA GLY A 2 -11.25 -5.42 8.80
C GLY A 2 -12.12 -6.68 8.86
N LEU A 3 -11.54 -7.78 9.35
CA LEU A 3 -12.27 -8.99 9.71
C LEU A 3 -13.28 -8.68 10.82
N PRO A 4 -14.41 -9.41 10.89
CA PRO A 4 -15.45 -9.15 11.89
C PRO A 4 -14.82 -9.19 13.28
N VAL A 5 -14.88 -8.05 13.98
CA VAL A 5 -14.47 -7.92 15.39
C VAL A 5 -15.17 -9.01 16.17
N GLY A 6 -14.39 -10.04 16.53
CA GLY A 6 -14.84 -11.14 17.36
C GLY A 6 -15.41 -10.56 18.65
N ARG A 7 -16.58 -11.08 19.05
CA ARG A 7 -17.21 -10.69 20.31
C ARG A 7 -16.18 -10.83 21.43
N HIS A 8 -16.05 -9.79 22.26
CA HIS A 8 -15.23 -9.81 23.47
C HIS A 8 -15.60 -11.07 24.28
N ILE A 9 -14.78 -12.11 24.21
CA ILE A 9 -14.95 -13.31 25.01
C ILE A 9 -14.52 -12.92 26.42
N VAL A 10 -15.46 -13.01 27.36
CA VAL A 10 -15.15 -12.77 28.78
C VAL A 10 -14.13 -13.85 29.19
N PRO A 11 -12.96 -13.45 29.69
CA PRO A 11 -11.95 -14.44 30.05
C PRO A 11 -12.39 -15.28 31.25
N ASP A 12 -12.38 -16.60 31.10
CA ASP A 12 -12.66 -17.55 32.19
C ASP A 12 -11.53 -17.63 33.23
N LYS A 13 -10.35 -17.10 32.88
CA LYS A 13 -9.11 -17.13 33.66
C LYS A 13 -8.55 -15.72 33.81
N PRO A 14 -7.89 -15.39 34.93
CA PRO A 14 -7.27 -14.08 35.11
C PRO A 14 -6.25 -13.83 34.00
N LEU A 15 -6.35 -12.65 33.39
CA LEU A 15 -5.46 -12.24 32.31
C LEU A 15 -4.05 -12.04 32.85
N PRO A 16 -3.00 -12.63 32.23
CA PRO A 16 -1.64 -12.23 32.50
C PRO A 16 -1.45 -10.71 32.32
N THR A 17 -0.59 -10.13 33.15
CA THR A 17 -0.33 -8.68 33.20
C THR A 17 0.11 -8.07 31.86
N ASN A 18 0.53 -8.88 30.91
CA ASN A 18 1.08 -8.50 29.61
C ASN A 18 0.23 -9.01 28.43
N GLU A 19 -1.07 -9.26 28.62
CA GLU A 19 -1.97 -9.67 27.53
C GLU A 19 -2.07 -8.64 26.41
N GLU A 20 -1.86 -7.36 26.70
CA GLU A 20 -1.79 -6.29 25.70
C GLU A 20 -0.58 -6.40 24.76
N LEU A 21 0.46 -7.15 25.16
CA LEU A 21 1.67 -7.39 24.38
C LEU A 21 1.63 -8.70 23.59
N VAL A 22 0.49 -9.38 23.64
CA VAL A 22 0.24 -10.65 22.98
C VAL A 22 -0.89 -10.43 21.98
N TRP A 23 -0.59 -10.63 20.69
CA TRP A 23 -1.61 -10.60 19.66
C TRP A 23 -2.45 -11.87 19.78
N ASP A 24 -3.71 -11.72 20.18
CA ASP A 24 -4.69 -12.80 20.14
C ASP A 24 -5.21 -12.99 18.70
N ASN A 25 -4.71 -14.01 18.01
CA ASN A 25 -5.16 -14.42 16.69
C ASN A 25 -6.19 -15.59 16.76
N GLY A 26 -6.67 -15.94 17.96
CA GLY A 26 -7.58 -17.06 18.20
C GLY A 26 -6.92 -18.44 18.15
N THR A 27 -5.58 -18.50 18.12
CA THR A 27 -4.83 -19.77 18.18
C THR A 27 -4.37 -20.10 19.61
N PRO A 28 -4.11 -21.38 19.94
CA PRO A 28 -3.57 -21.76 21.25
C PRO A 28 -2.17 -21.21 21.56
N PHE A 29 -1.48 -20.66 20.55
CA PHE A 29 -0.11 -20.14 20.64
C PHE A 29 -0.11 -18.69 20.18
N PRO A 30 -0.50 -17.75 21.05
CA PRO A 30 -0.64 -16.36 20.66
C PRO A 30 0.74 -15.73 20.45
N GLU A 31 0.83 -14.87 19.45
CA GLU A 31 2.08 -14.32 18.96
C GLU A 31 2.46 -13.09 19.78
N PRO A 32 3.75 -12.79 19.99
CA PRO A 32 4.12 -11.47 20.51
C PRO A 32 3.64 -10.38 19.54
N CYS A 33 3.12 -9.28 20.08
CA CYS A 33 2.70 -8.13 19.27
C CYS A 33 3.80 -7.71 18.28
N ILE A 34 3.39 -7.18 17.12
CA ILE A 34 4.29 -6.78 16.03
C ILE A 34 5.42 -5.84 16.49
N ASP A 35 5.17 -5.09 17.56
CA ASP A 35 6.12 -4.21 18.24
C ASP A 35 7.35 -4.94 18.80
N ARG A 36 7.26 -6.25 19.07
CA ARG A 36 8.39 -7.09 19.51
C ARG A 36 9.07 -7.85 18.37
N LEU A 37 8.46 -7.94 17.18
CA LEU A 37 8.92 -8.80 16.09
C LEU A 37 9.80 -8.05 15.08
N ALA A 38 9.53 -6.78 14.82
CA ALA A 38 10.32 -5.99 13.89
C ALA A 38 11.46 -5.27 14.64
N PRO A 39 12.73 -5.37 14.19
CA PRO A 39 13.75 -4.41 14.61
C PRO A 39 13.25 -3.01 14.23
N HIS A 40 13.27 -2.09 15.19
CA HIS A 40 12.81 -0.72 14.94
C HIS A 40 13.59 -0.11 13.78
N ILE A 41 12.94 0.03 12.63
CA ILE A 41 13.47 0.82 11.51
C ILE A 41 13.61 2.26 12.02
N GLY A 42 14.80 2.82 11.90
CA GLY A 42 15.06 4.18 12.39
C GLY A 42 14.14 5.19 11.72
N LYS A 43 13.74 6.25 12.44
CA LYS A 43 12.82 7.29 11.91
C LYS A 43 13.23 7.84 10.53
N TYR A 44 14.54 7.99 10.31
CA TYR A 44 15.11 8.50 9.06
C TYR A 44 15.17 7.44 7.96
N GLU A 45 15.39 6.18 8.33
CA GLU A 45 15.37 5.07 7.39
C GLU A 45 13.94 4.84 6.88
N ALA A 46 12.96 4.84 7.78
CA ALA A 46 11.54 4.78 7.42
C ALA A 46 11.14 5.95 6.50
N LEU A 47 11.60 7.17 6.80
CA LEU A 47 11.37 8.33 5.94
C LEU A 47 12.03 8.18 4.56
N ALA A 48 13.24 7.65 4.50
CA ALA A 48 13.95 7.41 3.24
C ALA A 48 13.21 6.39 2.36
N TRP A 49 12.70 5.30 2.94
CA TRP A 49 11.88 4.32 2.24
C TRP A 49 10.57 4.92 1.71
N LEU A 50 9.91 5.74 2.53
CA LEU A 50 8.68 6.44 2.11
C LEU A 50 8.94 7.43 0.98
N CYS A 51 9.95 8.30 1.13
CA CYS A 51 10.31 9.28 0.10
C CYS A 51 10.84 8.61 -1.18
N GLY A 52 11.61 7.51 -1.05
CA GLY A 52 12.10 6.74 -2.17
C GLY A 52 10.98 6.08 -2.97
N GLY A 53 10.03 5.44 -2.28
CA GLY A 53 8.86 4.83 -2.92
C GLY A 53 7.98 5.86 -3.64
N LEU A 54 7.64 6.97 -2.96
CA LEU A 54 6.84 8.04 -3.55
C LEU A 54 7.56 8.73 -4.73
N GLY A 55 8.87 8.98 -4.59
CA GLY A 55 9.69 9.58 -5.64
C GLY A 55 9.77 8.72 -6.89
N PHE A 56 9.87 7.40 -6.75
CA PHE A 56 9.87 6.47 -7.88
C PHE A 56 8.58 6.55 -8.69
N PHE A 57 7.41 6.51 -8.03
CA PHE A 57 6.12 6.60 -8.73
C PHE A 57 5.88 7.98 -9.32
N ALA A 58 6.31 9.06 -8.65
CA ALA A 58 6.25 10.41 -9.20
C ALA A 58 7.10 10.52 -10.49
N ALA A 59 8.33 9.98 -10.47
CA ALA A 59 9.19 9.97 -11.64
C ALA A 59 8.58 9.16 -12.81
N LEU A 60 8.01 7.98 -12.53
CA LEU A 60 7.29 7.19 -13.53
C LEU A 60 6.09 7.94 -14.11
N GLY A 61 5.30 8.63 -13.27
CA GLY A 61 4.16 9.42 -13.72
C GLY A 61 4.56 10.58 -14.63
N VAL A 62 5.64 11.30 -14.29
CA VAL A 62 6.19 12.35 -15.14
C VAL A 62 6.72 11.77 -16.45
N ALA A 63 7.46 10.67 -16.40
CA ALA A 63 8.00 10.00 -17.59
C ALA A 63 6.87 9.55 -18.55
N ALA A 64 5.76 9.05 -18.01
CA ALA A 64 4.58 8.71 -18.80
C ALA A 64 3.93 9.95 -19.42
N ALA A 65 3.79 11.04 -18.67
CA ALA A 65 3.19 12.28 -19.17
C ALA A 65 4.02 12.93 -20.30
N VAL A 66 5.35 12.93 -20.20
CA VAL A 66 6.21 13.49 -21.26
C VAL A 66 6.31 12.60 -22.49
N ASN A 67 6.00 11.30 -22.38
CA ASN A 67 6.03 10.35 -23.48
C ASN A 67 4.62 9.98 -24.00
N ASP A 68 3.63 10.82 -23.75
CA ASP A 68 2.27 10.57 -24.21
C ASP A 68 2.20 10.46 -25.75
N LYS A 69 1.61 9.36 -26.23
CA LYS A 69 1.45 9.08 -27.66
C LYS A 69 0.42 10.01 -28.30
N ALA A 70 -0.60 10.48 -27.57
CA ALA A 70 -1.66 11.30 -28.14
C ALA A 70 -1.15 12.67 -28.62
N SER A 71 -0.15 13.24 -27.94
CA SER A 71 0.53 14.48 -28.33
C SER A 71 1.36 14.36 -29.63
N LYS A 72 1.80 13.16 -30.01
CA LYS A 72 2.71 12.93 -31.16
C LYS A 72 2.00 12.59 -32.47
N ILE A 73 0.67 12.51 -32.48
CA ILE A 73 -0.11 12.23 -33.69
C ILE A 73 -0.42 13.57 -34.38
N PRO A 74 0.09 13.83 -35.59
CA PRO A 74 -0.23 15.07 -36.29
C PRO A 74 -1.72 15.09 -36.63
N TYR A 75 -2.40 16.21 -36.36
CA TYR A 75 -3.84 16.43 -36.65
C TYR A 75 -4.26 16.09 -38.10
N VAL A 76 -3.30 15.99 -39.02
CA VAL A 76 -3.50 15.66 -40.43
C VAL A 76 -3.88 14.20 -40.70
N SER A 77 -3.55 13.24 -39.82
CA SER A 77 -3.90 11.82 -40.09
C SER A 77 -5.39 11.50 -39.89
N ALA A 78 -6.11 12.27 -39.05
CA ALA A 78 -7.54 12.06 -38.80
C ALA A 78 -8.44 12.55 -39.96
N ILE A 79 -7.96 13.50 -40.76
CA ILE A 79 -8.71 14.08 -41.89
C ILE A 79 -8.59 13.18 -43.14
N SER A 80 -7.48 12.45 -43.29
CA SER A 80 -7.28 11.54 -44.42
C SER A 80 -8.22 10.34 -44.40
N GLU A 81 -8.59 9.81 -43.23
CA GLU A 81 -9.52 8.66 -43.16
C GLU A 81 -10.98 9.08 -43.41
N SER A 82 -11.35 10.32 -43.10
CA SER A 82 -12.71 10.83 -43.33
C SER A 82 -12.96 11.25 -44.79
N CYS A 83 -11.91 11.56 -45.55
CA CYS A 83 -11.99 11.99 -46.95
C CYS A 83 -11.98 10.80 -47.95
N PHE A 84 -11.73 9.58 -47.47
CA PHE A 84 -11.70 8.37 -48.31
C PHE A 84 -13.01 7.57 -48.30
N PHE A 85 -14.08 8.14 -47.71
CA PHE A 85 -15.40 7.51 -47.59
C PHE A 85 -16.52 8.31 -48.28
N PHE A 86 -16.20 8.99 -49.39
CA PHE A 86 -17.17 9.53 -50.35
C PHE A 86 -16.77 9.19 -51.79
#